data_AF-A9BBB7-F1
#
_entry.id   AF-A9BBB7-F1
#
_cell.length_a   1.000
_cell.length_b   1.000
_cell.length_c   1.000
_cell.angle_alpha   90.00
_cell.angle_beta   90.00
_cell.angle_gamma   90.00
#
_symmetry.space_group_name_H-M   'P 1'
#
loop_
_entity.id
_entity.type
_entity.pdbx_description
1 polymer ?
#
loop_
_entity_poly.entity_id
_entity_poly.type
_entity_poly.pdbx_seq_one_letter_code
_entity_poly.pdbx_strand_id
1 'polypeptide(L)' 'MRFFLVLGILFCFVSTPVNAYPQDQYDACKLSANSNPAVNNLPESSIDDFCDCALTAILDEGKSDKVSANECARKTLNN' A
#
# COMPACT_ATOMS: atom_id res chain seq x y z
N MET A 1 -39.71 -4.37 -35.75
CA MET A 1 -38.51 -3.53 -36.01
C MET A 1 -38.24 -2.77 -34.71
N ARG A 2 -37.50 -3.34 -33.74
CA ARG A 2 -36.05 -3.18 -33.56
C ARG A 2 -35.59 -1.72 -33.71
N PHE A 3 -35.58 -0.97 -32.61
CA PHE A 3 -34.57 0.07 -32.39
C PHE A 3 -34.09 0.00 -30.95
N PHE A 4 -32.81 -0.37 -30.84
CA PHE A 4 -32.03 -0.48 -29.62
C PHE A 4 -31.77 0.92 -29.06
N LEU A 5 -32.04 1.14 -27.79
CA LEU A 5 -31.36 2.17 -26.98
C LEU A 5 -30.89 1.50 -25.70
N VAL A 6 -29.93 0.59 -25.88
CA VAL A 6 -29.05 0.13 -24.80
C VAL A 6 -28.12 1.32 -24.53
N LEU A 7 -28.56 2.20 -23.62
CA LEU A 7 -27.73 3.27 -23.09
C LEU A 7 -26.65 2.60 -22.24
N GLY A 8 -25.54 2.25 -22.90
CA GLY A 8 -24.35 1.69 -22.28
C GLY A 8 -23.78 2.69 -21.29
N ILE A 9 -24.15 2.52 -20.02
CA ILE A 9 -23.44 3.14 -18.92
C ILE A 9 -22.11 2.40 -18.81
N LEU A 10 -21.14 2.89 -19.58
CA LEU A 10 -19.74 2.56 -19.45
C LEU A 10 -19.27 3.14 -18.11
N PHE A 11 -19.60 2.48 -17.00
CA PHE A 11 -18.90 2.66 -15.74
C PHE A 11 -17.46 2.19 -15.98
N CYS A 12 -16.60 3.13 -16.37
CA CYS A 12 -15.17 2.97 -16.22
C CYS A 12 -14.92 2.86 -14.71
N PHE A 13 -14.89 1.62 -14.22
CA PHE A 13 -14.21 1.28 -12.98
C PHE A 13 -12.75 1.62 -13.20
N VAL A 14 -12.38 2.87 -12.98
CA VAL A 14 -11.01 3.23 -12.66
C VAL A 14 -10.77 2.59 -11.31
N SER A 15 -10.24 1.38 -11.35
CA SER A 15 -9.74 0.62 -10.21
C SER A 15 -8.56 1.39 -9.63
N THR A 16 -8.80 2.52 -8.98
CA THR A 16 -7.79 3.07 -8.08
C THR A 16 -7.60 2.01 -7.00
N PRO A 17 -6.36 1.57 -6.70
CA PRO A 17 -6.14 0.75 -5.54
C PRO A 17 -6.75 1.51 -4.35
N VAL A 18 -7.80 0.94 -3.76
CA VAL A 18 -8.27 1.38 -2.45
C VAL A 18 -7.15 0.93 -1.51
N ASN A 19 -6.24 1.85 -1.24
CA ASN A 19 -5.26 1.66 -0.20
C ASN A 19 -6.06 1.60 1.11
N ALA A 20 -5.87 0.54 1.91
CA ALA A 20 -6.58 0.33 3.16
C ALA A 20 -6.32 1.45 4.20
N TYR A 21 -5.33 2.30 3.92
CA TYR A 21 -4.82 3.35 4.78
C TYR A 21 -4.87 4.73 4.09
N PRO A 22 -5.03 5.82 4.85
CA PRO A 22 -4.88 7.19 4.34
C PRO A 22 -3.50 7.44 3.73
N GLN A 23 -3.43 8.27 2.68
CA GLN A 23 -2.17 8.57 1.98
C GLN A 23 -1.14 9.31 2.84
N ASP A 24 -1.60 10.16 3.76
CA ASP A 24 -0.73 10.82 4.74
C ASP A 24 0.00 9.82 5.65
N GLN A 25 -0.64 8.69 5.99
CA GLN A 25 -0.01 7.63 6.78
C GLN A 25 1.01 6.85 5.94
N TYR A 26 0.74 6.65 4.66
CA TYR A 26 1.67 6.03 3.73
C TYR A 26 2.93 6.88 3.53
N ASP A 27 2.75 8.17 3.25
CA ASP A 27 3.86 9.11 3.10
C ASP A 27 4.69 9.23 4.39
N ALA A 28 4.02 9.27 5.56
CA ALA A 28 4.69 9.24 6.85
C ALA A 28 5.48 7.95 7.07
N CYS A 29 4.94 6.80 6.66
CA CYS A 29 5.67 5.54 6.70
C CYS A 29 6.92 5.59 5.81
N LYS A 30 6.80 6.06 4.55
CA LYS A 30 7.94 6.18 3.63
C LYS A 30 9.02 7.10 4.19
N LEU A 31 8.64 8.24 4.77
CA LEU A 31 9.58 9.18 5.41
C LEU A 31 10.33 8.52 6.58
N SER A 32 9.59 7.78 7.43
CA SER A 32 10.15 7.06 8.57
C SER A 32 11.09 5.94 8.14
N ALA A 33 10.68 5.14 7.14
CA ALA A 33 11.49 4.08 6.57
C ALA A 33 12.80 4.64 5.99
N ASN A 34 12.72 5.68 5.14
CA ASN A 34 13.90 6.33 4.56
C ASN A 34 14.80 7.05 5.57
N SER A 35 14.31 7.31 6.79
CA SER A 35 15.14 7.84 7.87
C SER A 35 16.08 6.78 8.46
N ASN A 36 15.84 5.49 8.17
CA ASN A 36 16.71 4.40 8.59
C ASN A 36 17.83 4.18 7.56
N PRO A 37 19.12 4.41 7.92
CA PRO A 37 20.22 4.21 6.98
C PRO A 37 20.36 2.77 6.47
N ALA A 38 19.77 1.78 7.17
CA ALA A 38 19.77 0.38 6.72
C ALA A 38 18.98 0.15 5.43
N VAL A 39 18.06 1.05 5.05
CA VAL A 39 17.22 0.89 3.86
C VAL A 39 17.60 1.82 2.70
N ASN A 40 18.59 2.71 2.88
CA ASN A 40 18.99 3.71 1.88
C ASN A 40 19.47 3.13 0.54
N ASN A 41 19.90 1.88 0.51
CA ASN A 41 20.37 1.19 -0.70
C ASN A 41 19.31 0.22 -1.27
N LEU A 42 18.12 0.18 -0.68
CA LEU A 42 17.02 -0.63 -1.18
C LEU A 42 16.26 0.13 -2.28
N PRO A 43 15.68 -0.57 -3.26
CA PRO A 43 14.86 0.08 -4.26
C PRO A 43 13.62 0.70 -3.60
N GLU A 44 13.13 1.81 -4.15
CA GLU A 44 11.94 2.50 -3.64
C GLU A 44 10.74 1.56 -3.57
N SER A 45 10.60 0.63 -4.52
CA SER A 45 9.56 -0.41 -4.51
C SER A 45 9.59 -1.29 -3.26
N SER A 46 10.76 -1.60 -2.70
CA SER A 46 10.85 -2.36 -1.45
C SER A 46 10.36 -1.55 -0.26
N ILE A 47 10.56 -0.23 -0.27
CA ILE A 47 10.02 0.68 0.75
C ILE A 47 8.49 0.79 0.59
N ASP A 48 8.02 0.87 -0.64
CA ASP A 48 6.59 0.92 -0.96
C ASP A 48 5.88 -0.35 -0.49
N ASP A 49 6.43 -1.52 -0.80
CA ASP A 49 5.93 -2.83 -0.36
C ASP A 49 5.97 -2.98 1.17
N PHE A 50 7.03 -2.47 1.81
CA PHE A 50 7.16 -2.44 3.26
C PHE A 50 6.02 -1.65 3.91
N CYS A 51 5.78 -0.43 3.43
CA CYS A 51 4.77 0.46 3.98
C CYS A 51 3.35 -0.04 3.72
N ASP A 52 3.10 -0.61 2.55
CA ASP A 52 1.83 -1.25 2.23
C ASP A 52 1.53 -2.44 3.16
N CYS A 53 2.52 -3.32 3.33
CA CYS A 53 2.42 -4.45 4.25
C CYS A 53 2.20 -3.98 5.70
N ALA A 54 2.99 -3.01 6.17
CA ALA A 54 2.96 -2.58 7.57
C ALA A 54 1.63 -1.90 7.92
N LEU A 55 1.14 -0.99 7.07
CA LEU A 55 -0.11 -0.29 7.31
C LEU A 55 -1.32 -1.20 7.19
N THR A 56 -1.32 -2.14 6.23
CA THR A 56 -2.36 -3.17 6.13
C THR A 56 -2.40 -4.02 7.40
N ALA A 57 -1.24 -4.48 7.89
CA ALA A 57 -1.16 -5.27 9.12
C ALA A 57 -1.65 -4.49 10.37
N ILE A 58 -1.39 -3.18 10.44
CA ILE A 58 -1.83 -2.35 11.57
C ILE A 58 -3.34 -2.09 11.51
N LEU A 59 -3.84 -1.64 10.36
CA LEU A 59 -5.23 -1.18 10.23
C LEU A 59 -6.22 -2.33 10.03
N ASP A 60 -5.88 -3.32 9.21
CA ASP A 60 -6.80 -4.39 8.83
C ASP A 60 -6.67 -5.61 9.76
N GLU A 61 -5.45 -5.95 10.17
CA GLU A 61 -5.20 -7.11 11.04
C GLU A 61 -5.12 -6.75 12.54
N GLY A 62 -5.13 -5.45 12.88
CA GLY A 62 -5.05 -4.98 14.26
C GLY A 62 -3.73 -5.34 14.95
N LYS A 63 -2.65 -5.58 14.18
CA LYS A 63 -1.33 -5.88 14.73
C LYS A 63 -0.69 -4.59 15.27
N SER A 64 0.16 -4.74 16.29
CA SER A 64 0.92 -3.60 16.81
C SER A 64 2.00 -3.16 15.83
N ASP A 65 2.31 -1.87 15.81
CA ASP A 65 3.29 -1.25 14.91
C ASP A 65 4.61 -2.01 14.88
N LYS A 66 5.10 -2.44 16.05
CA LYS A 66 6.37 -3.19 16.17
C LYS A 66 6.30 -4.56 15.52
N VAL A 67 5.19 -5.28 15.69
CA VAL A 67 5.00 -6.62 15.10
C VAL A 67 4.87 -6.48 13.58
N SER A 68 4.02 -5.56 13.13
CA SER A 68 3.81 -5.26 11.72
C SER A 68 5.10 -4.85 11.02
N ALA A 69 5.82 -3.85 11.56
CA ALA A 69 7.09 -3.39 11.00
C ALA A 69 8.14 -4.50 10.95
N ASN A 70 8.30 -5.29 12.00
CA ASN A 70 9.30 -6.37 12.00
C ASN A 70 8.95 -7.50 11.02
N GLU A 71 7.67 -7.90 10.95
CA GLU A 71 7.22 -8.93 10.03
C GLU A 71 7.35 -8.47 8.57
N CYS A 72 6.91 -7.25 8.27
CA CYS A 72 6.94 -6.69 6.93
C CYS A 72 8.36 -6.37 6.47
N ALA A 73 9.23 -5.84 7.33
CA ALA A 73 10.65 -5.64 6.99
C ALA A 73 11.31 -6.97 6.59
N ARG A 74 11.03 -8.06 7.32
CA ARG A 74 11.55 -9.39 6.98
C ARG A 74 11.02 -9.92 5.64
N LYS A 75 9.82 -9.50 5.20
CA LYS A 75 9.20 -9.92 3.93
C LYS A 75 9.68 -9.09 2.73
N THR A 76 9.96 -7.80 2.94
CA THR A 76 10.08 -6.80 1.86
C THR A 76 11.45 -6.13 1.79
N LEU A 77 12.17 -6.04 2.91
CA LEU A 77 13.45 -5.33 3.04
C LEU A 77 14.65 -6.26 3.28
N ASN A 78 14.42 -7.51 3.67
CA ASN A 78 15.49 -8.51 3.77
C ASN A 78 15.95 -8.91 2.36
N ASN A 79 17.12 -8.39 1.99
CA ASN A 79 17.98 -8.90 0.93
C ASN A 79 19.02 -9.84 1.55
#